data_AF-A0A427E2F1-F1
#
_entry.id   AF-A0A427E2F1-F1
#
_cell.length_a   1.000
_cell.length_b   1.000
_cell.length_c   1.000
_cell.angle_alpha   90.00
_cell.angle_beta   90.00
_cell.angle_gamma   90.00
#
_symmetry.space_group_name_H-M   'P 1'
#
loop_
_entity.id
_entity.type
_entity.pdbx_description
1 polymer ?
#
loop_
_entity_poly.entity_id
_entity_poly.type
_entity_poly.pdbx_seq_one_letter_code
_entity_poly.pdbx_strand_id
1 'polypeptide(L)'
;MSLQLRTNLLQFDPEELPPVYQFRATDEYCHGWKQLTRLYNKQYLPSAGLEEVLAALSGGPVWVNYKTAAKGGGTAIASLNPISYSQLCEALRIWAREITTGADEVTQFLRPEDAVHLDASTLFADPKQSEAMYKVVPWMLARQLTEQQMESSKPLTLSLCSDSTLLAWDQPLMYAKDDRRAIAMHAITTQLLLVHRRQRPYAAVGVHLSHILPQWRHPTHKVWYKTDRGISKFAIQIPPMKDGQFETRYSTVADRVLMKLGEPSLPPLGQGELELAGNLRPIHAHLPPFWPVGNGAGPLFLDQASFHFQKCVPSAKPMLTRYVGKLIASGRGVVQTPVTPIKVAVITAHTDIMARVAHVHDNLEDLTPVFSAGTKPEVVLQQVQRPGAMEALTTITSFDHLKQWFETQVLPVVKLMGAPVAIVETVPEVATKSDTDPKHILRTLFAKHGIATQFLFHITEARSKTAAGATVSSEPAPMDRKMGKRIKKLVATRLAKQGEEEDAIDYPAINGFLDAIRSTGYAPQPLQSVSGVPEDTIVLSIYLDHIRHQG
;
A
#
# COMPACT_ATOMS: atom_id res chain seq x y z
N MET A 1 -34.28 13.83 -3.77
CA MET A 1 -33.24 12.88 -3.37
C MET A 1 -32.12 13.66 -2.69
N SER A 2 -31.64 13.21 -1.53
CA SER A 2 -30.46 13.80 -0.87
C SER A 2 -29.18 13.25 -1.48
N LEU A 3 -28.28 14.13 -1.94
CA LEU A 3 -26.94 13.73 -2.35
C LEU A 3 -26.11 13.38 -1.11
N GLN A 4 -25.96 12.10 -0.85
CA GLN A 4 -25.03 11.57 0.15
C GLN A 4 -23.67 11.37 -0.51
N LEU A 5 -22.68 12.12 -0.07
CA LEU A 5 -21.28 11.86 -0.39
C LEU A 5 -20.84 10.60 0.37
N ARG A 6 -20.44 9.57 -0.39
CA ARG A 6 -20.11 8.22 0.11
C ARG A 6 -18.61 7.98 0.03
N THR A 7 -18.15 6.94 0.71
CA THR A 7 -16.73 6.64 0.90
C THR A 7 -16.54 5.14 0.76
N ASN A 8 -15.38 4.72 0.26
CA ASN A 8 -15.03 3.30 0.10
C ASN A 8 -14.71 2.59 1.43
N LEU A 9 -14.91 3.27 2.56
CA LEU A 9 -14.84 2.70 3.90
C LEU A 9 -16.25 2.38 4.38
N LEU A 10 -16.54 1.12 4.66
CA LEU A 10 -17.87 0.60 4.93
C LEU A 10 -17.91 -0.04 6.31
N GLN A 11 -18.73 0.48 7.22
CA GLN A 11 -19.05 -0.19 8.48
C GLN A 11 -19.83 -1.46 8.17
N PHE A 12 -19.48 -2.60 8.77
CA PHE A 12 -20.22 -3.86 8.61
C PHE A 12 -20.44 -4.56 9.96
N ASP A 13 -21.32 -5.55 9.96
CA ASP A 13 -21.60 -6.44 11.08
C ASP A 13 -20.83 -7.76 10.90
N PRO A 14 -19.93 -8.15 11.83
CA PRO A 14 -19.17 -9.39 11.71
C PRO A 14 -20.02 -10.67 11.65
N GLU A 15 -21.23 -10.66 12.22
CA GLU A 15 -22.10 -11.83 12.25
C GLU A 15 -22.65 -12.21 10.86
N GLU A 16 -22.58 -11.31 9.87
CA GLU A 16 -22.99 -11.57 8.48
C GLU A 16 -21.90 -12.27 7.65
N LEU A 17 -20.71 -12.49 8.21
CA LEU A 17 -19.57 -13.03 7.47
C LEU A 17 -19.46 -14.56 7.60
N PRO A 18 -19.31 -15.31 6.49
CA PRO A 18 -19.19 -16.76 6.54
C PRO A 18 -17.89 -17.17 7.26
N PRO A 19 -17.91 -18.24 8.06
CA PRO A 19 -16.72 -18.67 8.80
C PRO A 19 -15.60 -19.15 7.88
N VAL A 20 -14.37 -19.05 8.38
CA VAL A 20 -13.21 -19.76 7.84
C VAL A 20 -12.91 -21.01 8.67
N TYR A 21 -11.94 -21.81 8.22
CA TYR A 21 -11.43 -22.97 8.94
C TYR A 21 -10.12 -22.60 9.64
N GLN A 22 -10.03 -22.90 10.93
CA GLN A 22 -8.84 -22.75 11.77
C GLN A 22 -8.34 -24.14 12.15
N PHE A 23 -7.05 -24.38 11.92
CA PHE A 23 -6.32 -25.50 12.50
C PHE A 23 -5.47 -24.94 13.64
N ARG A 24 -5.68 -25.42 14.86
CA ARG A 24 -5.01 -24.90 16.06
C ARG A 24 -3.68 -25.60 16.30
N ALA A 25 -2.71 -24.87 16.84
CA ALA A 25 -1.41 -25.43 17.19
C ALA A 25 -1.54 -26.30 18.45
N THR A 26 -1.22 -27.58 18.36
CA THR A 26 -0.95 -28.43 19.52
C THR A 26 0.42 -28.08 20.12
N ASP A 27 0.70 -28.51 21.37
CA ASP A 27 2.05 -28.37 21.94
C ASP A 27 3.08 -29.18 21.14
N GLU A 28 2.68 -30.33 20.59
CA GLU A 28 3.50 -31.14 19.67
C GLU A 28 3.79 -30.38 18.37
N TYR A 29 2.80 -29.73 17.76
CA TYR A 29 2.98 -28.88 16.58
C TYR A 29 3.96 -27.74 16.85
N CYS A 30 3.82 -27.03 17.97
CA CYS A 30 4.76 -25.99 18.36
C CYS A 30 6.17 -26.54 18.60
N HIS A 31 6.31 -27.74 19.15
CA HIS A 31 7.60 -28.42 19.28
C HIS A 31 8.19 -28.76 17.90
N GLY A 32 7.46 -29.46 17.06
CA GLY A 32 7.88 -29.86 15.71
C GLY A 32 8.28 -28.67 14.84
N TRP A 33 7.47 -27.60 14.85
CA TRP A 33 7.76 -26.36 14.13
C TRP A 33 9.07 -25.70 14.61
N LYS A 34 9.30 -25.68 15.93
CA LYS A 34 10.53 -25.14 16.53
C LYS A 34 11.77 -25.98 16.18
N GLN A 35 11.67 -27.31 16.19
CA GLN A 35 12.79 -28.18 15.79
C GLN A 35 13.06 -28.09 14.28
N LEU A 36 12.01 -28.07 13.44
CA LEU A 36 12.15 -27.87 11.99
C LEU A 36 12.81 -26.51 11.67
N THR A 37 12.45 -25.45 12.41
CA THR A 37 13.10 -24.12 12.27
C THR A 37 14.59 -24.17 12.61
N ARG A 38 14.99 -24.95 13.63
CA ARG A 38 16.40 -25.18 13.98
C ARG A 38 17.14 -25.96 12.88
N LEU A 39 16.55 -27.05 12.37
CA LEU A 39 17.12 -27.85 11.28
C LEU A 39 17.28 -27.03 9.98
N TYR A 40 16.32 -26.16 9.67
CA TYR A 40 16.40 -25.24 8.52
C TYR A 40 17.43 -24.11 8.70
N ASN A 41 17.92 -23.88 9.92
CA ASN A 41 18.99 -22.94 10.26
C ASN A 41 18.75 -21.49 9.75
N LYS A 42 17.52 -21.00 9.89
CA LYS A 42 17.14 -19.59 9.66
C LYS A 42 16.13 -19.13 10.70
N GLN A 43 15.94 -17.81 10.81
CA GLN A 43 15.00 -17.20 11.77
C GLN A 43 13.55 -17.69 11.59
N TYR A 44 13.13 -17.95 10.35
CA TYR A 44 11.78 -18.40 10.01
C TYR A 44 11.82 -19.45 8.89
N LEU A 45 10.86 -20.38 8.93
CA LEU A 45 10.61 -21.35 7.86
C LEU A 45 9.99 -20.66 6.62
N PRO A 46 10.18 -21.20 5.40
CA PRO A 46 9.67 -20.61 4.17
C PRO A 46 8.16 -20.90 3.99
N SER A 47 7.33 -20.35 4.88
CA SER A 47 5.89 -20.64 4.96
C SER A 47 5.12 -20.28 3.69
N ALA A 48 5.57 -19.29 2.91
CA ALA A 48 4.94 -18.91 1.65
C ALA A 48 4.81 -20.08 0.65
N GLY A 49 5.79 -20.99 0.62
CA GLY A 49 5.71 -22.19 -0.23
C GLY A 49 4.68 -23.21 0.25
N LEU A 50 4.37 -23.24 1.56
CA LEU A 50 3.30 -24.06 2.11
C LEU A 50 1.93 -23.39 1.91
N GLU A 51 1.84 -22.06 2.07
CA GLU A 51 0.64 -21.28 1.75
C GLU A 51 0.23 -21.47 0.28
N GLU A 52 1.18 -21.45 -0.65
CA GLU A 52 0.94 -21.75 -2.07
C GLU A 52 0.39 -23.17 -2.32
N VAL A 53 0.95 -24.20 -1.66
CA VAL A 53 0.47 -25.59 -1.74
C VAL A 53 -0.96 -25.69 -1.21
N LEU A 54 -1.18 -25.23 0.03
CA LEU A 54 -2.48 -25.36 0.70
C LEU A 54 -3.57 -24.51 0.01
N ALA A 55 -3.21 -23.39 -0.59
CA ALA A 55 -4.12 -22.60 -1.42
C ALA A 55 -4.50 -23.31 -2.72
N ALA A 56 -3.55 -23.98 -3.38
CA ALA A 56 -3.83 -24.79 -4.56
C ALA A 56 -4.72 -26.00 -4.23
N LEU A 57 -4.49 -26.63 -3.08
CA LEU A 57 -5.34 -27.73 -2.60
C LEU A 57 -6.77 -27.26 -2.29
N SER A 58 -6.92 -26.14 -1.58
CA SER A 58 -8.21 -25.62 -1.07
C SER A 58 -9.01 -24.76 -2.07
N GLY A 59 -8.36 -24.22 -3.11
CA GLY A 59 -8.96 -23.27 -4.03
C GLY A 59 -9.16 -21.86 -3.46
N GLY A 60 -8.58 -21.54 -2.30
CA GLY A 60 -8.78 -20.26 -1.62
C GLY A 60 -7.53 -19.75 -0.89
N PRO A 61 -7.61 -18.56 -0.27
CA PRO A 61 -6.51 -18.04 0.54
C PRO A 61 -6.27 -18.88 1.80
N VAL A 62 -4.98 -19.11 2.08
CA VAL A 62 -4.47 -19.83 3.25
C VAL A 62 -3.36 -19.00 3.90
N TRP A 63 -3.28 -19.05 5.23
CA TRP A 63 -2.26 -18.40 6.03
C TRP A 63 -1.65 -19.41 6.98
N VAL A 64 -0.33 -19.46 7.01
CA VAL A 64 0.45 -20.27 7.94
C VAL A 64 1.09 -19.33 8.95
N ASN A 65 0.77 -19.51 10.23
CA ASN A 65 1.32 -18.69 11.29
C ASN A 65 2.79 -19.04 11.55
N TYR A 66 3.70 -18.34 10.87
CA TYR A 66 5.15 -18.50 11.04
C TYR A 66 5.66 -18.15 12.45
N LYS A 67 4.86 -17.41 13.25
CA LYS A 67 5.11 -17.11 14.68
C LYS A 67 4.26 -18.03 15.58
N THR A 68 4.37 -19.34 15.40
CA THR A 68 3.74 -20.31 16.30
C THR A 68 4.06 -19.97 17.76
N ALA A 69 3.03 -19.84 18.60
CA ALA A 69 3.20 -19.47 19.99
C ALA A 69 4.06 -20.51 20.75
N ALA A 70 4.73 -20.09 21.82
CA ALA A 70 5.60 -20.98 22.61
C ALA A 70 4.84 -22.10 23.38
N LYS A 71 3.51 -22.06 23.35
CA LYS A 71 2.55 -23.05 23.85
C LYS A 71 1.40 -23.17 22.84
N GLY A 72 0.68 -24.29 22.83
CA GLY A 72 -0.45 -24.56 21.96
C GLY A 72 -1.67 -23.65 22.17
N GLY A 73 -2.73 -23.89 21.38
CA GLY A 73 -4.02 -23.20 21.41
C GLY A 73 -4.16 -21.99 20.48
N GLY A 74 -3.06 -21.46 19.94
CA GLY A 74 -3.10 -20.41 18.91
C GLY A 74 -3.41 -20.95 17.51
N THR A 75 -3.76 -20.09 16.55
CA THR A 75 -3.86 -20.50 15.13
C THR A 75 -2.51 -20.99 14.63
N ALA A 76 -2.45 -22.23 14.13
CA ALA A 76 -1.34 -22.74 13.34
C ALA A 76 -1.53 -22.36 11.87
N ILE A 77 -2.70 -22.69 11.32
CA ILE A 77 -3.07 -22.48 9.92
C ILE A 77 -4.53 -22.00 9.87
N ALA A 78 -4.83 -21.07 8.98
CA ALA A 78 -6.20 -20.69 8.65
C ALA A 78 -6.42 -20.81 7.14
N SER A 79 -7.58 -21.33 6.73
CA SER A 79 -7.97 -21.52 5.33
C SER A 79 -9.41 -21.04 5.13
N LEU A 80 -9.68 -20.30 4.06
CA LEU A 80 -11.06 -19.89 3.74
C LEU A 80 -11.96 -21.09 3.39
N ASN A 81 -11.40 -22.03 2.63
CA ASN A 81 -12.07 -23.23 2.14
C ASN A 81 -11.64 -24.45 2.97
N PRO A 82 -12.45 -25.53 3.05
CA PRO A 82 -12.07 -26.72 3.79
C PRO A 82 -10.85 -27.40 3.16
N ILE A 83 -9.98 -27.96 4.01
CA ILE A 83 -8.89 -28.87 3.63
C ILE A 83 -9.06 -30.11 4.51
N SER A 84 -9.05 -31.31 3.94
CA SER A 84 -9.16 -32.51 4.77
C SER A 84 -7.91 -32.67 5.66
N TYR A 85 -8.11 -33.12 6.89
CA TYR A 85 -7.02 -33.24 7.87
C TYR A 85 -5.86 -34.11 7.36
N SER A 86 -6.17 -35.21 6.66
CA SER A 86 -5.19 -36.09 6.04
C SER A 86 -4.37 -35.38 4.95
N GLN A 87 -5.01 -34.63 4.04
CA GLN A 87 -4.30 -33.83 3.03
C GLN A 87 -3.43 -32.73 3.67
N LEU A 88 -3.91 -32.08 4.73
CA LEU A 88 -3.14 -31.05 5.45
C LEU A 88 -1.88 -31.63 6.09
N CYS A 89 -2.00 -32.72 6.85
CA CYS A 89 -0.87 -33.37 7.50
C CYS A 89 0.12 -33.95 6.47
N GLU A 90 -0.37 -34.49 5.36
CA GLU A 90 0.48 -34.99 4.28
C GLU A 90 1.22 -33.86 3.56
N ALA A 91 0.56 -32.74 3.27
CA ALA A 91 1.18 -31.56 2.69
C ALA A 91 2.25 -30.97 3.62
N LEU A 92 1.98 -30.88 4.92
CA LEU A 92 2.96 -30.49 5.95
C LEU A 92 4.19 -31.40 5.97
N ARG A 93 3.97 -32.73 5.94
CA ARG A 93 5.03 -33.75 5.95
C ARG A 93 5.91 -33.68 4.71
N ILE A 94 5.31 -33.58 3.52
CA ILE A 94 6.05 -33.50 2.25
C ILE A 94 6.78 -32.15 2.14
N TRP A 95 6.13 -31.04 2.49
CA TRP A 95 6.76 -29.72 2.52
C TRP A 95 7.97 -29.67 3.45
N ALA A 96 7.86 -30.20 4.67
CA ALA A 96 8.97 -30.23 5.63
C ALA A 96 10.21 -30.95 5.07
N ARG A 97 10.00 -32.08 4.38
CA ARG A 97 11.05 -32.85 3.68
C ARG A 97 11.66 -32.11 2.48
N GLU A 98 10.87 -31.29 1.78
CA GLU A 98 11.36 -30.49 0.64
C GLU A 98 12.21 -29.28 1.03
N ILE A 99 12.05 -28.76 2.25
CA ILE A 99 12.75 -27.54 2.69
C ILE A 99 14.04 -27.79 3.48
N THR A 100 14.20 -28.96 4.10
CA THR A 100 15.41 -29.31 4.84
C THR A 100 15.61 -30.83 4.99
N THR A 101 16.87 -31.26 4.99
CA THR A 101 17.28 -32.65 5.24
C THR A 101 17.16 -33.00 6.72
N GLY A 102 16.80 -34.25 7.05
CA GLY A 102 16.58 -34.67 8.44
C GLY A 102 15.20 -34.29 9.00
N ALA A 103 14.33 -33.68 8.20
CA ALA A 103 12.96 -33.33 8.61
C ALA A 103 12.11 -34.54 9.05
N ASP A 104 12.47 -35.76 8.61
CA ASP A 104 11.75 -37.00 8.92
C ASP A 104 11.49 -37.20 10.41
N GLU A 105 12.52 -36.99 11.23
CA GLU A 105 12.47 -37.15 12.69
C GLU A 105 11.44 -36.22 13.37
N VAL A 106 11.18 -35.06 12.75
CA VAL A 106 10.26 -34.04 13.29
C VAL A 106 8.90 -34.01 12.63
N THR A 107 8.73 -34.59 11.43
CA THR A 107 7.48 -34.50 10.67
C THR A 107 6.27 -35.09 11.38
N GLN A 108 6.47 -36.12 12.23
CA GLN A 108 5.40 -36.74 13.01
C GLN A 108 4.72 -35.76 13.99
N PHE A 109 5.45 -34.75 14.47
CA PHE A 109 4.94 -33.73 15.39
C PHE A 109 4.25 -32.57 14.69
N LEU A 110 4.36 -32.43 13.35
CA LEU A 110 3.75 -31.36 12.57
C LEU A 110 2.25 -31.61 12.33
N ARG A 111 1.51 -31.83 13.42
CA ARG A 111 0.09 -32.16 13.45
C ARG A 111 -0.69 -31.13 14.27
N PRO A 112 -1.32 -30.13 13.62
CA PRO A 112 -2.26 -29.26 14.30
C PRO A 112 -3.52 -30.05 14.72
N GLU A 113 -4.42 -29.42 15.46
CA GLU A 113 -5.77 -29.92 15.68
C GLU A 113 -6.57 -29.96 14.36
N ASP A 114 -7.66 -30.73 14.34
CA ASP A 114 -8.58 -30.77 13.20
C ASP A 114 -9.27 -29.40 12.97
N ALA A 115 -9.88 -29.23 11.80
CA ALA A 115 -10.52 -27.99 11.39
C ALA A 115 -11.68 -27.62 12.31
N VAL A 116 -11.60 -26.44 12.94
CA VAL A 116 -12.74 -25.81 13.62
C VAL A 116 -13.17 -24.56 12.84
N HIS A 117 -14.47 -24.25 12.87
CA HIS A 117 -14.93 -22.98 12.35
C HIS A 117 -14.40 -21.80 13.18
N LEU A 118 -14.07 -20.72 12.49
CA LEU A 118 -13.63 -19.46 13.08
C LEU A 118 -14.47 -18.33 12.49
N ASP A 119 -15.44 -17.88 13.29
CA ASP A 119 -16.36 -16.80 12.96
C ASP A 119 -15.69 -15.43 13.17
N ALA A 120 -16.10 -14.43 12.38
CA ALA A 120 -15.62 -13.07 12.56
C ALA A 120 -16.04 -12.50 13.92
N SER A 121 -17.27 -12.77 14.38
CA SER A 121 -17.78 -12.35 15.69
C SER A 121 -16.87 -12.80 16.84
N THR A 122 -16.42 -14.07 16.82
CA THR A 122 -15.46 -14.60 17.81
C THR A 122 -14.12 -13.85 17.79
N LEU A 123 -13.62 -13.46 16.61
CA LEU A 123 -12.40 -12.66 16.49
C LEU A 123 -12.58 -11.25 17.05
N PHE A 124 -13.71 -10.59 16.81
CA PHE A 124 -13.99 -9.24 17.35
C PHE A 124 -14.31 -9.23 18.85
N ALA A 125 -14.76 -10.36 19.41
CA ALA A 125 -14.94 -10.54 20.84
C ALA A 125 -13.61 -10.76 21.60
N ASP A 126 -12.51 -11.13 20.93
CA ASP A 126 -11.20 -11.31 21.57
C ASP A 126 -10.61 -9.95 22.00
N PRO A 127 -10.46 -9.67 23.31
CA PRO A 127 -9.90 -8.40 23.80
C PRO A 127 -8.43 -8.21 23.42
N LYS A 128 -7.72 -9.26 22.99
CA LYS A 128 -6.33 -9.18 22.51
C LYS A 128 -6.21 -8.83 21.03
N GLN A 129 -7.32 -8.82 20.28
CA GLN A 129 -7.35 -8.52 18.84
C GLN A 129 -6.31 -9.31 18.02
N SER A 130 -6.45 -10.64 18.02
CA SER A 130 -5.57 -11.58 17.30
C SER A 130 -5.13 -11.13 15.89
N GLU A 131 -3.83 -11.28 15.57
CA GLU A 131 -3.25 -11.01 14.24
C GLU A 131 -4.02 -11.75 13.11
N ALA A 132 -4.63 -12.89 13.43
CA ALA A 132 -5.48 -13.66 12.52
C ALA A 132 -6.66 -12.84 11.97
N MET A 133 -7.24 -11.92 12.74
CA MET A 133 -8.38 -11.09 12.34
C MET A 133 -8.06 -10.28 11.07
N TYR A 134 -6.88 -9.64 11.03
CA TYR A 134 -6.43 -8.86 9.87
C TYR A 134 -6.02 -9.71 8.67
N LYS A 135 -5.95 -11.04 8.83
CA LYS A 135 -5.79 -11.99 7.72
C LYS A 135 -7.14 -12.48 7.21
N VAL A 136 -7.95 -13.08 8.08
CA VAL A 136 -9.12 -13.86 7.64
C VAL A 136 -10.37 -13.02 7.39
N VAL A 137 -10.59 -11.91 8.12
CA VAL A 137 -11.78 -11.06 7.91
C VAL A 137 -11.81 -10.45 6.50
N PRO A 138 -10.69 -9.92 5.94
CA PRO A 138 -10.62 -9.57 4.53
C PRO A 138 -11.05 -10.70 3.58
N TRP A 139 -10.73 -11.96 3.88
CA TRP A 139 -11.09 -13.10 3.03
C TRP A 139 -12.58 -13.45 3.12
N MET A 140 -13.16 -13.41 4.32
CA MET A 140 -14.59 -13.62 4.54
C MET A 140 -15.40 -12.54 3.79
N LEU A 141 -14.94 -11.28 3.85
CA LEU A 141 -15.47 -10.18 3.06
C LEU A 141 -15.32 -10.44 1.56
N ALA A 142 -14.12 -10.79 1.09
CA ALA A 142 -13.88 -11.05 -0.33
C ALA A 142 -14.76 -12.20 -0.85
N ARG A 143 -14.96 -13.27 -0.06
CA ARG A 143 -15.87 -14.36 -0.35
C ARG A 143 -17.32 -13.88 -0.51
N GLN A 144 -17.81 -13.00 0.37
CA GLN A 144 -19.17 -12.44 0.22
C GLN A 144 -19.35 -11.72 -1.14
N LEU A 145 -18.34 -10.98 -1.61
CA LEU A 145 -18.41 -10.33 -2.92
C LEU A 145 -18.38 -11.31 -4.13
N THR A 146 -18.14 -12.61 -3.92
CA THR A 146 -18.23 -13.63 -4.99
C THR A 146 -19.62 -14.24 -5.15
N GLU A 147 -20.52 -14.08 -4.18
CA GLU A 147 -21.84 -14.73 -4.21
C GLU A 147 -22.76 -14.21 -5.33
N GLN A 148 -22.50 -12.99 -5.81
CA GLN A 148 -23.27 -12.32 -6.85
C GLN A 148 -22.35 -11.71 -7.90
N GLN A 149 -22.83 -11.62 -9.15
CA GLN A 149 -22.13 -10.84 -10.18
C GLN A 149 -22.16 -9.35 -9.82
N MET A 150 -21.01 -8.69 -10.00
CA MET A 150 -20.90 -7.26 -9.83
C MET A 150 -21.55 -6.52 -11.01
N GLU A 151 -22.41 -5.57 -10.69
CA GLU A 151 -23.04 -4.69 -11.67
C GLU A 151 -22.01 -3.70 -12.23
N SER A 152 -21.84 -3.74 -13.55
CA SER A 152 -21.05 -2.78 -14.33
C SER A 152 -21.67 -2.69 -15.74
N SER A 153 -21.02 -2.01 -16.68
CA SER A 153 -21.48 -1.93 -18.08
C SER A 153 -21.61 -3.31 -18.74
N LYS A 154 -20.89 -4.31 -18.21
CA LYS A 154 -21.15 -5.75 -18.36
C LYS A 154 -21.09 -6.39 -16.98
N PRO A 155 -22.02 -7.30 -16.60
CA PRO A 155 -21.93 -8.00 -15.32
C PRO A 155 -20.61 -8.76 -15.18
N LEU A 156 -19.90 -8.53 -14.08
CA LEU A 156 -18.59 -9.13 -13.82
C LEU A 156 -18.71 -10.26 -12.81
N THR A 157 -18.25 -11.46 -13.20
CA THR A 157 -18.07 -12.57 -12.25
C THR A 157 -16.72 -12.38 -11.56
N LEU A 158 -16.74 -12.21 -10.25
CA LEU A 158 -15.54 -12.02 -9.44
C LEU A 158 -15.03 -13.38 -8.94
N SER A 159 -13.80 -13.74 -9.32
CA SER A 159 -13.13 -14.95 -8.86
C SER A 159 -12.13 -14.62 -7.76
N LEU A 160 -12.15 -15.36 -6.65
CA LEU A 160 -11.22 -15.15 -5.55
C LEU A 160 -9.85 -15.77 -5.83
N CYS A 161 -8.79 -15.01 -5.57
CA CYS A 161 -7.40 -15.43 -5.63
C CYS A 161 -6.88 -15.86 -4.25
N SER A 162 -5.87 -16.72 -4.21
CA SER A 162 -5.20 -17.18 -2.98
C SER A 162 -4.52 -16.08 -2.13
N ASP A 163 -4.40 -14.86 -2.65
CA ASP A 163 -3.95 -13.69 -1.89
C ASP A 163 -5.11 -12.77 -1.46
N SER A 164 -6.35 -13.26 -1.54
CA SER A 164 -7.63 -12.58 -1.28
C SER A 164 -8.01 -11.45 -2.23
N THR A 165 -7.27 -11.25 -3.33
CA THR A 165 -7.70 -10.36 -4.41
C THR A 165 -8.87 -10.99 -5.17
N LEU A 166 -9.91 -10.20 -5.45
CA LEU A 166 -10.99 -10.56 -6.36
C LEU A 166 -10.63 -10.12 -7.77
N LEU A 167 -10.71 -11.05 -8.74
CA LEU A 167 -10.30 -10.83 -10.12
C LEU A 167 -11.50 -11.01 -11.05
N ALA A 168 -11.71 -10.08 -11.98
CA ALA A 168 -12.68 -10.23 -13.08
C ALA A 168 -12.12 -11.16 -14.18
N TRP A 169 -11.72 -12.38 -13.80
CA TRP A 169 -10.81 -13.23 -14.58
C TRP A 169 -11.23 -13.45 -16.02
N ASP A 170 -12.52 -13.69 -16.23
CA ASP A 170 -13.08 -14.05 -17.54
C ASP A 170 -13.38 -12.82 -18.41
N GLN A 171 -13.18 -11.60 -17.89
CA GLN A 171 -13.39 -10.32 -18.57
C GLN A 171 -12.22 -9.33 -18.35
N PRO A 172 -10.99 -9.67 -18.81
CA PRO A 172 -9.88 -8.74 -18.78
C PRO A 172 -10.12 -7.53 -19.71
N LEU A 173 -9.55 -6.37 -19.36
CA LEU A 173 -9.45 -5.24 -20.29
C LEU A 173 -8.42 -5.57 -21.37
N MET A 174 -8.89 -5.53 -22.61
CA MET A 174 -8.08 -5.73 -23.81
C MET A 174 -7.90 -4.38 -24.51
N TYR A 175 -6.65 -3.99 -24.76
CA TYR A 175 -6.32 -2.87 -25.65
C TYR A 175 -5.54 -3.40 -26.85
N ALA A 176 -5.98 -3.07 -28.05
CA ALA A 176 -5.28 -3.31 -29.29
C ALA A 176 -5.40 -2.07 -30.18
N LYS A 177 -4.29 -1.41 -30.44
CA LYS A 177 -4.19 -0.32 -31.42
C LYS A 177 -2.80 -0.32 -32.03
N ASP A 178 -2.74 -0.23 -33.35
CA ASP A 178 -1.50 -0.38 -34.12
C ASP A 178 -0.79 -1.68 -33.70
N ASP A 179 0.53 -1.68 -33.52
CA ASP A 179 1.29 -2.84 -33.02
C ASP A 179 1.22 -3.04 -31.48
N ARG A 180 0.45 -2.22 -30.74
CA ARG A 180 0.39 -2.27 -29.28
C ARG A 180 -0.79 -3.09 -28.79
N ARG A 181 -0.48 -4.26 -28.21
CA ARG A 181 -1.42 -5.08 -27.42
C ARG A 181 -1.13 -4.92 -25.93
N ALA A 182 -2.17 -4.68 -25.14
CA ALA A 182 -2.06 -4.60 -23.69
C ALA A 182 -3.26 -5.26 -23.00
N ILE A 183 -2.99 -5.90 -21.85
CA ILE A 183 -4.01 -6.49 -20.99
C ILE A 183 -3.90 -5.98 -19.57
N ALA A 184 -5.05 -5.69 -18.97
CA ALA A 184 -5.18 -5.44 -17.56
C ALA A 184 -6.34 -6.26 -16.96
N MET A 185 -6.09 -6.86 -15.80
CA MET A 185 -7.09 -7.50 -14.97
C MET A 185 -7.67 -6.47 -13.99
N HIS A 186 -8.99 -6.37 -13.90
CA HIS A 186 -9.62 -5.68 -12.77
C HIS A 186 -9.40 -6.49 -11.49
N ALA A 187 -8.84 -5.83 -10.49
CA ALA A 187 -8.51 -6.41 -9.20
C ALA A 187 -9.13 -5.58 -8.07
N ILE A 188 -10.00 -6.21 -7.27
CA ILE A 188 -10.64 -5.62 -6.10
C ILE A 188 -10.03 -6.23 -4.83
N THR A 189 -9.73 -5.40 -3.84
CA THR A 189 -9.19 -5.82 -2.55
C THR A 189 -10.05 -5.31 -1.40
N THR A 190 -10.15 -6.12 -0.35
CA THR A 190 -10.79 -5.76 0.92
C THR A 190 -9.72 -5.61 2.00
N GLN A 191 -9.89 -4.65 2.90
CA GLN A 191 -8.99 -4.45 4.04
C GLN A 191 -9.80 -4.16 5.30
N LEU A 192 -9.46 -4.81 6.41
CA LEU A 192 -10.05 -4.52 7.71
C LEU A 192 -9.37 -3.28 8.34
N LEU A 193 -10.18 -2.33 8.80
CA LEU A 193 -9.75 -1.14 9.53
C LEU A 193 -10.56 -0.96 10.82
N LEU A 194 -9.86 -0.82 11.94
CA LEU A 194 -10.47 -0.49 13.24
C LEU A 194 -10.36 1.02 13.45
N VAL A 195 -11.51 1.70 13.56
CA VAL A 195 -11.56 3.15 13.77
C VAL A 195 -11.65 3.45 15.27
N HIS A 196 -10.75 4.30 15.78
CA HIS A 196 -10.70 4.67 17.19
C HIS A 196 -12.07 5.17 17.71
N ARG A 197 -12.51 4.67 18.87
CA ARG A 197 -13.82 4.93 19.50
C ARG A 197 -15.06 4.54 18.67
N ARG A 198 -14.93 3.62 17.70
CA ARG A 198 -16.06 2.97 17.04
C ARG A 198 -16.22 1.55 17.55
N GLN A 199 -17.45 1.15 17.86
CA GLN A 199 -17.78 -0.19 18.36
C GLN A 199 -17.84 -1.24 17.23
N ARG A 200 -18.24 -0.84 16.02
CA ARG A 200 -18.29 -1.71 14.84
C ARG A 200 -17.04 -1.52 13.96
N PRO A 201 -16.52 -2.59 13.33
CA PRO A 201 -15.40 -2.51 12.41
C PRO A 201 -15.77 -1.88 11.07
N TYR A 202 -14.75 -1.55 10.28
CA TYR A 202 -14.89 -1.02 8.93
C TYR A 202 -14.05 -1.83 7.93
N ALA A 203 -14.57 -1.98 6.72
CA ALA A 203 -13.85 -2.53 5.58
C ALA A 203 -13.53 -1.40 4.60
N ALA A 204 -12.29 -1.31 4.12
CA ALA A 204 -11.94 -0.49 2.96
C ALA A 204 -11.97 -1.35 1.69
N VAL A 205 -12.62 -0.86 0.64
CA VAL A 205 -12.58 -1.44 -0.71
C VAL A 205 -11.55 -0.70 -1.55
N GLY A 206 -10.57 -1.43 -2.07
CA GLY A 206 -9.59 -0.93 -3.03
C GLY A 206 -9.86 -1.52 -4.42
N VAL A 207 -9.59 -0.75 -5.47
CA VAL A 207 -9.62 -1.24 -6.86
C VAL A 207 -8.37 -0.83 -7.60
N HIS A 208 -7.84 -1.72 -8.44
CA HIS A 208 -6.69 -1.44 -9.29
C HIS A 208 -6.74 -2.29 -10.57
N LEU A 209 -5.92 -1.89 -11.54
CA LEU A 209 -5.62 -2.66 -12.73
C LEU A 209 -4.28 -3.36 -12.55
N SER A 210 -4.26 -4.67 -12.74
CA SER A 210 -3.06 -5.50 -12.66
C SER A 210 -2.70 -6.04 -14.06
N HIS A 211 -1.51 -5.72 -14.54
CA HIS A 211 -1.18 -5.89 -15.96
C HIS A 211 -0.59 -7.26 -16.29
N ILE A 212 -1.04 -7.77 -17.43
CA ILE A 212 -0.60 -9.03 -18.02
C ILE A 212 0.05 -8.66 -19.35
N LEU A 213 1.39 -8.64 -19.38
CA LEU A 213 2.16 -8.42 -20.60
C LEU A 213 2.32 -9.76 -21.34
N PRO A 214 2.38 -9.79 -22.68
CA PRO A 214 2.57 -11.02 -23.47
C PRO A 214 3.97 -11.66 -23.34
N GLN A 215 4.84 -11.14 -22.45
CA GLN A 215 6.24 -11.54 -22.33
C GLN A 215 6.64 -11.72 -20.86
N TRP A 216 7.32 -12.83 -20.57
CA TRP A 216 7.92 -13.11 -19.25
C TRP A 216 9.08 -12.18 -18.85
N ARG A 217 9.57 -11.32 -19.76
CA ARG A 217 10.89 -10.63 -19.66
C ARG A 217 10.93 -9.43 -18.72
N HIS A 218 9.78 -8.95 -18.24
CA HIS A 218 9.68 -7.81 -17.33
C HIS A 218 9.81 -8.27 -15.86
N PRO A 219 10.07 -7.37 -14.88
CA PRO A 219 10.14 -7.73 -13.46
C PRO A 219 8.81 -8.33 -12.97
N THR A 220 8.79 -9.66 -12.99
CA THR A 220 7.63 -10.51 -12.73
C THR A 220 8.04 -11.52 -11.68
N HIS A 221 7.44 -11.42 -10.50
CA HIS A 221 7.80 -12.24 -9.35
C HIS A 221 6.68 -13.20 -8.95
N LYS A 222 5.50 -13.07 -9.56
CA LYS A 222 4.32 -13.90 -9.30
C LYS A 222 3.54 -14.18 -10.58
N VAL A 223 2.85 -15.31 -10.60
CA VAL A 223 1.94 -15.75 -11.66
C VAL A 223 0.62 -16.19 -11.03
N TRP A 224 -0.50 -15.92 -11.69
CA TRP A 224 -1.78 -16.55 -11.36
C TRP A 224 -1.98 -17.80 -12.21
N TYR A 225 -2.57 -18.83 -11.61
CA TYR A 225 -3.02 -20.04 -12.27
C TYR A 225 -4.46 -20.34 -11.86
N LYS A 226 -5.39 -20.33 -12.83
CA LYS A 226 -6.80 -20.72 -12.64
C LYS A 226 -6.95 -22.23 -12.85
N THR A 227 -7.60 -22.86 -11.88
CA THR A 227 -8.06 -24.26 -11.91
C THR A 227 -9.55 -24.30 -11.59
N ASP A 228 -10.16 -25.48 -11.69
CA ASP A 228 -11.57 -25.68 -11.29
C ASP A 228 -11.81 -25.43 -9.79
N ARG A 229 -10.76 -25.47 -8.96
CA ARG A 229 -10.86 -25.15 -7.52
C ARG A 229 -10.83 -23.65 -7.23
N GLY A 230 -10.24 -22.84 -8.11
CA GLY A 230 -10.03 -21.41 -7.91
C GLY A 230 -8.75 -20.87 -8.53
N ILE A 231 -8.36 -19.64 -8.18
CA ILE A 231 -7.16 -18.97 -8.71
C ILE A 231 -6.06 -18.98 -7.65
N SER A 232 -4.96 -19.67 -7.95
CA SER A 232 -3.78 -19.70 -7.09
C SER A 232 -2.70 -18.75 -7.60
N LYS A 233 -2.01 -18.08 -6.67
CA LYS A 233 -0.89 -17.17 -6.95
C LYS A 233 0.42 -17.82 -6.51
N PHE A 234 1.30 -18.13 -7.47
CA PHE A 234 2.60 -18.74 -7.21
C PHE A 234 3.74 -17.74 -7.43
N ALA A 235 4.76 -17.78 -6.58
CA ALA A 235 5.98 -17.01 -6.78
C ALA A 235 6.89 -17.65 -7.84
N ILE A 236 7.48 -16.80 -8.67
CA ILE A 236 8.37 -17.17 -9.77
C ILE A 236 9.68 -16.38 -9.69
N GLN A 237 10.70 -16.90 -10.35
CA GLN A 237 11.99 -16.25 -10.55
C GLN A 237 12.40 -16.37 -12.01
N ILE A 238 13.03 -15.32 -12.52
CA ILE A 238 13.63 -15.27 -13.86
C ILE A 238 15.13 -15.05 -13.63
N PRO A 239 15.97 -16.10 -13.67
CA PRO A 239 17.41 -15.96 -13.53
C PRO A 239 18.03 -15.09 -14.64
N PRO A 240 19.25 -14.59 -14.47
CA PRO A 240 20.00 -13.94 -15.55
C PRO A 240 20.08 -14.82 -16.80
N MET A 241 20.00 -14.20 -17.97
CA MET A 241 19.99 -14.89 -19.26
C MET A 241 21.24 -15.78 -19.39
N LYS A 242 21.03 -17.05 -19.78
CA LYS A 242 22.09 -18.02 -20.05
C LYS A 242 21.96 -18.49 -21.49
N ASP A 243 23.08 -18.56 -22.21
CA ASP A 243 23.15 -19.08 -23.59
C ASP A 243 22.13 -18.44 -24.57
N GLY A 244 21.80 -17.16 -24.37
CA GLY A 244 20.84 -16.42 -25.20
C GLY A 244 19.36 -16.61 -24.84
N GLN A 245 19.05 -17.46 -23.85
CA GLN A 245 17.68 -17.77 -23.44
C GLN A 245 17.37 -17.30 -22.01
N PHE A 246 16.12 -16.89 -21.80
CA PHE A 246 15.56 -16.64 -20.48
C PHE A 246 14.76 -17.87 -20.05
N GLU A 247 15.08 -18.41 -18.88
CA GLU A 247 14.28 -19.43 -18.20
C GLU A 247 13.39 -18.74 -17.17
N THR A 248 12.13 -19.14 -17.05
CA THR A 248 11.29 -18.77 -15.91
C THR A 248 10.98 -20.03 -15.11
N ARG A 249 11.03 -19.96 -13.78
CA ARG A 249 10.77 -21.14 -12.93
C ARG A 249 10.09 -20.73 -11.63
N TYR A 250 9.31 -21.64 -11.04
CA TYR A 250 8.74 -21.44 -9.73
C TYR A 250 9.86 -21.22 -8.70
N SER A 251 9.67 -20.29 -7.76
CA SER A 251 10.71 -19.92 -6.79
C SER A 251 10.56 -20.61 -5.44
N THR A 252 9.39 -21.22 -5.18
CA THR A 252 9.10 -22.01 -3.97
C THR A 252 9.23 -23.51 -4.23
N VAL A 253 8.96 -24.31 -3.19
CA VAL A 253 8.86 -25.77 -3.29
C VAL A 253 7.48 -26.25 -3.79
N ALA A 254 6.53 -25.34 -4.05
CA ALA A 254 5.11 -25.68 -4.18
C ALA A 254 4.83 -26.70 -5.29
N ASP A 255 5.40 -26.51 -6.48
CA ASP A 255 5.29 -27.43 -7.63
C ASP A 255 5.72 -28.86 -7.26
N ARG A 256 6.87 -29.02 -6.60
CA ARG A 256 7.39 -30.34 -6.20
C ARG A 256 6.56 -30.98 -5.09
N VAL A 257 6.02 -30.19 -4.17
CA VAL A 257 5.14 -30.69 -3.09
C VAL A 257 3.79 -31.14 -3.68
N LEU A 258 3.19 -30.35 -4.58
CA LEU A 258 1.93 -30.67 -5.27
C LEU A 258 2.07 -31.96 -6.10
N MET A 259 3.12 -32.08 -6.91
CA MET A 259 3.41 -33.30 -7.66
C MET A 259 3.56 -34.53 -6.75
N LYS A 260 4.20 -34.39 -5.58
CA LYS A 260 4.35 -35.47 -4.59
C LYS A 260 3.06 -35.80 -3.83
N LEU A 261 2.10 -34.88 -3.77
CA LEU A 261 0.75 -35.08 -3.26
C LEU A 261 -0.18 -35.77 -4.27
N GLY A 262 0.29 -36.01 -5.51
CA GLY A 262 -0.52 -36.55 -6.60
C GLY A 262 -1.39 -35.52 -7.32
N GLU A 263 -1.20 -34.23 -7.05
CA GLU A 263 -1.82 -33.15 -7.83
C GLU A 263 -1.10 -32.98 -9.19
N PRO A 264 -1.77 -32.47 -10.23
CA PRO A 264 -1.12 -32.13 -11.49
C PRO A 264 0.07 -31.18 -11.29
N SER A 265 1.18 -31.45 -11.99
CA SER A 265 2.33 -30.54 -12.05
C SER A 265 1.90 -29.15 -12.50
N LEU A 266 2.47 -28.09 -11.92
CA LEU A 266 2.15 -26.74 -12.35
C LEU A 266 2.56 -26.54 -13.82
N PRO A 267 1.81 -25.73 -14.60
CA PRO A 267 2.09 -25.55 -16.02
C PRO A 267 3.51 -24.98 -16.23
N PRO A 268 4.21 -25.39 -17.30
CA PRO A 268 5.58 -24.98 -17.56
C PRO A 268 5.68 -23.47 -17.80
N LEU A 269 6.66 -22.84 -17.15
CA LEU A 269 6.86 -21.40 -17.19
C LEU A 269 7.76 -20.98 -18.37
N GLY A 270 7.15 -20.92 -19.54
CA GLY A 270 7.65 -20.17 -20.70
C GLY A 270 8.75 -20.84 -21.55
N GLN A 271 8.48 -20.89 -22.85
CA GLN A 271 9.44 -20.58 -23.93
C GLN A 271 8.62 -20.09 -25.15
N GLY A 272 8.10 -18.85 -25.09
CA GLY A 272 7.24 -18.30 -26.15
C GLY A 272 6.46 -17.05 -25.74
N GLU A 273 5.57 -16.59 -26.63
CA GLU A 273 4.54 -15.61 -26.28
C GLU A 273 3.50 -16.24 -25.34
N LEU A 274 2.99 -15.45 -24.40
CA LEU A 274 1.94 -15.90 -23.50
C LEU A 274 0.58 -15.94 -24.19
N GLU A 275 -0.17 -17.02 -23.96
CA GLU A 275 -1.60 -17.03 -24.25
C GLU A 275 -2.31 -16.09 -23.28
N LEU A 276 -2.51 -14.87 -23.78
CA LEU A 276 -3.01 -13.71 -23.07
C LEU A 276 -4.38 -13.89 -22.37
N ALA A 277 -5.19 -14.86 -22.82
CA ALA A 277 -6.48 -15.23 -22.22
C ALA A 277 -6.45 -16.55 -21.43
N GLY A 278 -5.33 -17.27 -21.43
CA GLY A 278 -5.22 -18.62 -20.85
C GLY A 278 -5.34 -18.66 -19.31
N ASN A 279 -5.30 -19.87 -18.76
CA ASN A 279 -5.40 -20.11 -17.32
C ASN A 279 -4.14 -19.70 -16.53
N LEU A 280 -3.01 -19.44 -17.19
CA LEU A 280 -1.75 -19.02 -16.58
C LEU A 280 -1.44 -17.58 -16.98
N ARG A 281 -1.35 -16.65 -16.01
CA ARG A 281 -1.22 -15.21 -16.28
C ARG A 281 -0.16 -14.55 -15.38
N PRO A 282 0.95 -14.02 -15.92
CA PRO A 282 1.98 -13.33 -15.15
C PRO A 282 1.49 -12.00 -14.57
N ILE A 283 2.03 -11.65 -13.40
CA ILE A 283 1.63 -10.47 -12.64
C ILE A 283 2.79 -9.49 -12.62
N HIS A 284 2.70 -8.47 -13.48
CA HIS A 284 3.77 -7.52 -13.67
C HIS A 284 3.75 -6.44 -12.59
N ALA A 285 4.88 -6.27 -11.89
CA ALA A 285 5.00 -5.27 -10.82
C ALA A 285 5.15 -3.84 -11.38
N HIS A 286 5.67 -3.71 -12.59
CA HIS A 286 5.94 -2.43 -13.25
C HIS A 286 5.51 -2.47 -14.71
N LEU A 287 4.86 -1.39 -15.14
CA LEU A 287 4.52 -1.15 -16.53
C LEU A 287 5.75 -0.73 -17.34
N PRO A 288 5.87 -1.13 -18.62
CA PRO A 288 6.75 -0.49 -19.57
C PRO A 288 6.41 1.01 -19.71
N PRO A 289 7.39 1.89 -19.99
CA PRO A 289 7.10 3.28 -20.31
C PRO A 289 6.09 3.43 -21.45
N PHE A 290 5.17 4.40 -21.34
CA PHE A 290 4.14 4.69 -22.35
C PHE A 290 3.15 3.54 -22.63
N TRP A 291 2.91 2.67 -21.65
CA TRP A 291 1.85 1.66 -21.73
C TRP A 291 0.47 2.32 -21.82
N PRO A 292 -0.46 1.83 -22.67
CA PRO A 292 -1.73 2.51 -22.96
C PRO A 292 -2.77 2.39 -21.83
N VAL A 293 -2.58 1.49 -20.87
CA VAL A 293 -3.50 1.25 -19.74
C VAL A 293 -2.77 1.53 -18.43
N GLY A 294 -3.25 2.48 -17.63
CA GLY A 294 -2.66 2.82 -16.33
C GLY A 294 -2.97 1.80 -15.22
N ASN A 295 -2.54 2.10 -13.99
CA ASN A 295 -2.75 1.25 -12.81
C ASN A 295 -4.12 1.45 -12.13
N GLY A 296 -4.79 2.58 -12.37
CA GLY A 296 -6.09 2.88 -11.78
C GLY A 296 -7.24 2.28 -12.60
N ALA A 297 -8.20 1.63 -11.93
CA ALA A 297 -9.45 1.19 -12.56
C ALA A 297 -10.48 2.34 -12.75
N GLY A 298 -10.18 3.53 -12.20
CA GLY A 298 -11.04 4.71 -12.28
C GLY A 298 -12.10 4.78 -11.16
N PRO A 299 -12.64 5.97 -10.87
CA PRO A 299 -13.58 6.19 -9.77
C PRO A 299 -14.90 5.45 -9.97
N LEU A 300 -15.43 5.40 -11.20
CA LEU A 300 -16.70 4.70 -11.51
C LEU A 300 -16.64 3.20 -11.16
N PHE A 301 -15.48 2.55 -11.35
CA PHE A 301 -15.30 1.16 -10.99
C PHE A 301 -15.17 0.95 -9.47
N LEU A 302 -14.58 1.92 -8.76
CA LEU A 302 -14.53 1.93 -7.29
C LEU A 302 -15.92 2.10 -6.67
N ASP A 303 -16.76 2.97 -7.25
CA ASP A 303 -18.15 3.15 -6.84
C ASP A 303 -18.96 1.87 -7.08
N GLN A 304 -18.82 1.24 -8.25
CA GLN A 304 -19.45 -0.06 -8.54
C GLN A 304 -19.02 -1.14 -7.54
N ALA A 305 -17.72 -1.27 -7.24
CA ALA A 305 -17.22 -2.20 -6.22
C ALA A 305 -17.77 -1.88 -4.82
N SER A 306 -17.96 -0.60 -4.50
CA SER A 306 -18.51 -0.15 -3.21
C SER A 306 -20.03 -0.40 -3.09
N PHE A 307 -20.79 -0.29 -4.19
CA PHE A 307 -22.20 -0.67 -4.24
C PHE A 307 -22.36 -2.19 -4.22
N HIS A 308 -21.48 -2.93 -4.91
CA HIS A 308 -21.45 -4.40 -4.86
C HIS A 308 -21.18 -4.92 -3.44
N PHE A 309 -20.25 -4.28 -2.72
CA PHE A 309 -20.04 -4.56 -1.30
C PHE A 309 -21.32 -4.33 -0.48
N GLN A 310 -22.03 -3.21 -0.69
CA GLN A 310 -23.29 -2.91 0.00
C GLN A 310 -24.42 -3.90 -0.36
N LYS A 311 -24.38 -4.49 -1.55
CA LYS A 311 -25.34 -5.50 -2.01
C LYS A 311 -25.05 -6.88 -1.41
N CYS A 312 -23.78 -7.24 -1.23
CA CYS A 312 -23.36 -8.55 -0.72
C CYS A 312 -23.25 -8.60 0.81
N VAL A 313 -23.11 -7.45 1.49
CA VAL A 313 -23.04 -7.36 2.96
C VAL A 313 -24.17 -6.44 3.45
N PRO A 314 -25.34 -6.99 3.86
CA PRO A 314 -26.55 -6.19 4.12
C PRO A 314 -26.41 -5.09 5.19
N SER A 315 -25.59 -5.31 6.21
CA SER A 315 -25.27 -4.30 7.24
C SER A 315 -24.40 -3.15 6.74
N ALA A 316 -23.79 -3.28 5.55
CA ALA A 316 -22.74 -2.40 5.08
C ALA A 316 -23.21 -0.96 4.90
N LYS A 317 -22.70 -0.06 5.74
CA LYS A 317 -23.02 1.37 5.72
C LYS A 317 -21.76 2.16 5.39
N PRO A 318 -21.71 2.92 4.28
CA PRO A 318 -20.55 3.73 3.97
C PRO A 318 -20.30 4.72 5.11
N MET A 319 -19.05 4.88 5.53
CA MET A 319 -18.70 5.82 6.57
C MET A 319 -18.92 7.22 6.01
N LEU A 320 -19.85 7.91 6.64
CA LEU A 320 -20.09 9.31 6.44
C LEU A 320 -19.08 10.10 7.36
N THR A 321 -18.41 11.17 6.87
CA THR A 321 -17.35 12.07 7.52
C THR A 321 -17.61 13.61 7.73
N ARG A 322 -17.65 14.11 8.97
CA ARG A 322 -18.44 15.31 9.35
C ARG A 322 -18.03 16.70 8.82
N TYR A 323 -17.02 16.77 7.96
CA TYR A 323 -16.18 17.95 7.79
C TYR A 323 -16.43 18.70 6.47
N VAL A 324 -16.36 18.01 5.33
CA VAL A 324 -16.52 18.64 4.01
C VAL A 324 -17.97 19.06 3.74
N GLY A 325 -18.97 18.34 4.28
CA GLY A 325 -20.37 18.77 4.20
C GLY A 325 -20.61 20.14 4.85
N LYS A 326 -19.87 20.43 5.94
CA LYS A 326 -19.88 21.74 6.60
C LYS A 326 -19.30 22.84 5.71
N LEU A 327 -18.18 22.56 5.02
CA LEU A 327 -17.53 23.47 4.07
C LEU A 327 -18.41 23.75 2.83
N ILE A 328 -19.06 22.72 2.29
CA ILE A 328 -20.00 22.84 1.15
C ILE A 328 -21.26 23.64 1.57
N ALA A 329 -21.78 23.41 2.77
CA ALA A 329 -22.93 24.16 3.28
C ALA A 329 -22.61 25.66 3.51
N SER A 330 -21.43 25.98 4.06
CA SER A 330 -21.00 27.38 4.23
C SER A 330 -20.81 28.13 2.90
N GLY A 331 -20.63 27.43 1.78
CA GLY A 331 -20.61 28.04 0.43
C GLY A 331 -21.97 28.57 -0.06
N ARG A 332 -23.09 28.31 0.64
CA ARG A 332 -24.41 28.84 0.26
C ARG A 332 -24.70 30.26 0.76
N GLY A 333 -23.87 30.79 1.66
CA GLY A 333 -23.93 32.19 2.06
C GLY A 333 -22.72 32.94 1.51
N VAL A 334 -22.87 33.62 0.37
CA VAL A 334 -21.91 34.65 -0.06
C VAL A 334 -22.11 35.89 0.81
N VAL A 335 -21.69 35.77 2.07
CA VAL A 335 -21.20 36.91 2.84
C VAL A 335 -19.68 36.83 2.69
N GLN A 336 -19.08 37.88 2.14
CA GLN A 336 -17.62 38.04 2.11
C GLN A 336 -17.11 38.07 3.55
N THR A 337 -16.79 36.89 4.08
CA THR A 337 -16.14 36.75 5.37
C THR A 337 -14.68 37.13 5.11
N PRO A 338 -14.11 38.12 5.83
CA PRO A 338 -12.74 38.54 5.59
C PRO A 338 -11.82 37.31 5.68
N VAL A 339 -10.96 37.15 4.67
CA VAL A 339 -10.02 36.03 4.61
C VAL A 339 -9.11 36.15 5.82
N THR A 340 -9.27 35.27 6.80
CA THR A 340 -8.37 35.24 7.96
C THR A 340 -7.06 34.61 7.49
N PRO A 341 -5.92 35.32 7.58
CA PRO A 341 -4.66 34.81 7.05
C PRO A 341 -4.23 33.52 7.74
N ILE A 342 -3.77 32.53 6.95
CA ILE A 342 -3.24 31.28 7.47
C ILE A 342 -1.89 31.57 8.12
N LYS A 343 -1.83 31.52 9.44
CA LYS A 343 -0.58 31.69 10.17
C LYS A 343 0.21 30.39 10.18
N VAL A 344 1.42 30.42 9.63
CA VAL A 344 2.32 29.26 9.55
C VAL A 344 3.57 29.53 10.37
N ALA A 345 3.82 28.69 11.37
CA ALA A 345 5.07 28.74 12.12
C ALA A 345 6.17 27.95 11.39
N VAL A 346 7.21 28.62 10.90
CA VAL A 346 8.34 27.95 10.25
C VAL A 346 9.44 27.74 11.29
N ILE A 347 9.49 26.55 11.89
CA ILE A 347 10.43 26.19 12.96
C ILE A 347 11.76 25.78 12.32
N THR A 348 12.81 26.57 12.52
CA THR A 348 14.07 26.42 11.79
C THR A 348 15.28 26.33 12.71
N ALA A 349 16.26 25.51 12.32
CA ALA A 349 17.65 25.63 12.74
C ALA A 349 18.45 26.55 11.79
N HIS A 350 18.21 26.45 10.47
CA HIS A 350 18.87 27.21 9.40
C HIS A 350 17.90 28.19 8.68
N THR A 351 18.45 29.25 8.08
CA THR A 351 17.64 30.32 7.46
C THR A 351 17.10 29.99 6.06
N ASP A 352 17.64 28.98 5.39
CA ASP A 352 17.26 28.60 4.02
C ASP A 352 15.80 28.12 3.92
N ILE A 353 15.32 27.37 4.91
CA ILE A 353 13.95 26.83 4.92
C ILE A 353 12.90 27.94 4.82
N MET A 354 13.11 29.06 5.53
CA MET A 354 12.18 30.19 5.47
C MET A 354 12.17 30.82 4.06
N ALA A 355 13.33 31.00 3.44
CA ALA A 355 13.44 31.54 2.07
C ALA A 355 12.78 30.61 1.03
N ARG A 356 12.98 29.29 1.16
CA ARG A 356 12.38 28.27 0.28
C ARG A 356 10.85 28.25 0.41
N VAL A 357 10.32 28.30 1.63
CA VAL A 357 8.87 28.35 1.87
C VAL A 357 8.26 29.67 1.40
N ALA A 358 8.95 30.81 1.59
CA ALA A 358 8.52 32.11 1.07
C ALA A 358 8.47 32.14 -0.46
N HIS A 359 9.52 31.65 -1.13
CA HIS A 359 9.56 31.55 -2.60
C HIS A 359 8.40 30.70 -3.16
N VAL A 360 8.06 29.59 -2.51
CA VAL A 360 6.90 28.76 -2.90
C VAL A 360 5.58 29.48 -2.65
N HIS A 361 5.42 30.20 -1.54
CA HIS A 361 4.24 31.03 -1.29
C HIS A 361 4.07 32.11 -2.36
N ASP A 362 5.14 32.80 -2.72
CA ASP A 362 5.08 33.94 -3.62
C ASP A 362 4.72 33.50 -5.05
N ASN A 363 5.31 32.40 -5.53
CA ASN A 363 5.13 31.86 -6.89
C ASN A 363 4.12 30.69 -6.97
N LEU A 364 3.20 30.60 -6.00
CA LEU A 364 2.29 29.44 -5.85
C LEU A 364 1.39 29.18 -7.07
N GLU A 365 1.02 30.23 -7.81
CA GLU A 365 0.13 30.13 -8.98
C GLU A 365 0.85 29.48 -10.18
N ASP A 366 2.13 29.79 -10.39
CA ASP A 366 2.97 29.21 -11.45
C ASP A 366 3.46 27.79 -11.10
N LEU A 367 3.76 27.55 -9.81
CA LEU A 367 4.30 26.28 -9.33
C LEU A 367 3.26 25.17 -9.18
N THR A 368 1.95 25.48 -9.18
CA THR A 368 0.91 24.45 -9.00
C THR A 368 -0.44 24.77 -9.65
N PRO A 369 -0.97 23.87 -10.52
CA PRO A 369 -2.26 24.06 -11.20
C PRO A 369 -3.48 24.02 -10.28
N VAL A 370 -3.30 23.80 -8.96
CA VAL A 370 -4.37 23.97 -7.96
C VAL A 370 -4.75 25.45 -7.78
N PHE A 371 -3.82 26.37 -8.03
CA PHE A 371 -3.99 27.81 -7.78
C PHE A 371 -4.00 28.66 -9.04
N SER A 372 -3.61 28.12 -10.21
CA SER A 372 -3.70 28.82 -11.51
C SER A 372 -5.13 29.24 -11.93
N ALA A 373 -6.16 28.72 -11.26
CA ALA A 373 -7.57 29.07 -11.49
C ALA A 373 -8.38 29.25 -10.18
N GLY A 374 -7.70 29.30 -9.02
CA GLY A 374 -8.32 29.38 -7.69
C GLY A 374 -7.79 30.59 -6.91
N THR A 375 -8.47 30.98 -5.82
CA THR A 375 -7.95 32.04 -4.96
C THR A 375 -6.68 31.56 -4.25
N LYS A 376 -5.60 32.34 -4.32
CA LYS A 376 -4.37 32.13 -3.53
C LYS A 376 -4.69 32.29 -2.03
N PRO A 377 -4.20 31.41 -1.13
CA PRO A 377 -4.32 31.61 0.30
C PRO A 377 -3.51 32.84 0.73
N GLU A 378 -4.11 33.71 1.54
CA GLU A 378 -3.36 34.70 2.30
C GLU A 378 -2.63 33.96 3.43
N VAL A 379 -1.30 33.91 3.39
CA VAL A 379 -0.48 33.18 4.36
C VAL A 379 0.45 34.14 5.09
N VAL A 380 0.42 34.11 6.41
CA VAL A 380 1.40 34.80 7.26
C VAL A 380 2.44 33.76 7.69
N LEU A 381 3.54 33.71 6.94
CA LEU A 381 4.73 32.96 7.31
C LEU A 381 5.47 33.69 8.43
N GLN A 382 5.74 33.01 9.54
CA GLN A 382 6.57 33.56 10.62
C GLN A 382 7.61 32.54 11.05
N GLN A 383 8.88 32.90 10.93
CA GLN A 383 10.00 32.08 11.36
C GLN A 383 10.09 32.00 12.88
N VAL A 384 10.32 30.80 13.41
CA VAL A 384 10.50 30.52 14.83
C VAL A 384 11.85 29.82 15.00
N GLN A 385 12.91 30.62 15.04
CA GLN A 385 14.25 30.17 15.42
C GLN A 385 14.43 30.40 16.92
N ARG A 386 14.89 29.37 17.65
CA ARG A 386 15.02 29.39 19.12
C ARG A 386 16.38 28.85 19.58
N PRO A 387 16.87 29.24 20.78
CA PRO A 387 18.03 28.60 21.39
C PRO A 387 17.88 27.07 21.43
N GLY A 388 18.92 26.33 21.09
CA GLY A 388 18.90 24.87 21.02
C GLY A 388 18.26 24.26 19.77
N ALA A 389 17.73 25.05 18.83
CA ALA A 389 17.07 24.52 17.62
C ALA A 389 17.98 23.62 16.76
N MET A 390 19.28 23.91 16.70
CA MET A 390 20.23 23.05 15.97
C MET A 390 20.25 21.64 16.56
N GLU A 391 20.54 21.52 17.86
CA GLU A 391 20.56 20.24 18.57
C GLU A 391 19.20 19.51 18.48
N ALA A 392 18.11 20.23 18.74
CA ALA A 392 16.76 19.67 18.79
C ALA A 392 16.20 19.18 17.44
N LEU A 393 16.62 19.80 16.32
CA LEU A 393 16.07 19.51 14.98
C LEU A 393 17.03 18.70 14.09
N THR A 394 18.35 18.79 14.33
CA THR A 394 19.38 18.22 13.45
C THR A 394 20.23 17.12 14.10
N THR A 395 19.96 16.74 15.36
CA THR A 395 20.60 15.60 16.03
C THR A 395 19.58 14.58 16.55
N ILE A 396 20.01 13.32 16.72
CA ILE A 396 19.20 12.29 17.40
C ILE A 396 19.28 12.56 18.90
N THR A 397 18.13 12.79 19.54
CA THR A 397 18.05 13.18 20.96
C THR A 397 16.96 12.39 21.71
N SER A 398 16.91 12.53 23.04
CA SER A 398 15.91 11.83 23.86
C SER A 398 14.54 12.53 23.82
N PHE A 399 13.48 11.75 24.03
CA PHE A 399 12.11 12.26 24.10
C PHE A 399 11.97 13.38 25.15
N ASP A 400 12.54 13.20 26.34
CA ASP A 400 12.41 14.15 27.44
C ASP A 400 13.16 15.47 27.16
N HIS A 401 14.36 15.40 26.57
CA HIS A 401 15.10 16.59 26.17
C HIS A 401 14.32 17.38 25.10
N LEU A 402 13.85 16.71 24.05
CA LEU A 402 13.12 17.36 22.96
C LEU A 402 11.75 17.88 23.40
N LYS A 403 11.07 17.19 24.32
CA LYS A 403 9.86 17.66 24.99
C LYS A 403 10.12 18.92 25.82
N GLN A 404 11.17 18.92 26.65
CA GLN A 404 11.55 20.08 27.46
C GLN A 404 11.87 21.29 26.58
N TRP A 405 12.64 21.10 25.51
CA TRP A 405 12.91 22.15 24.52
C TRP A 405 11.63 22.66 23.86
N PHE A 406 10.76 21.77 23.40
CA PHE A 406 9.47 22.13 22.78
C PHE A 406 8.57 22.93 23.73
N GLU A 407 8.37 22.45 24.96
CA GLU A 407 7.48 23.08 25.95
C GLU A 407 8.01 24.45 26.43
N THR A 408 9.33 24.63 26.51
CA THR A 408 9.96 25.88 26.98
C THR A 408 10.23 26.91 25.87
N GLN A 409 10.64 26.47 24.68
CA GLN A 409 11.12 27.36 23.62
C GLN A 409 10.13 27.57 22.47
N VAL A 410 9.42 26.51 22.06
CA VAL A 410 8.64 26.53 20.81
C VAL A 410 7.16 26.77 21.09
N LEU A 411 6.57 25.97 21.98
CA LEU A 411 5.14 25.98 22.25
C LEU A 411 4.59 27.35 22.72
N PRO A 412 5.28 28.13 23.58
CA PRO A 412 4.77 29.44 23.99
C PRO A 412 4.65 30.42 22.81
N VAL A 413 5.62 30.38 21.90
CA VAL A 413 5.66 31.25 20.71
C VAL A 413 4.57 30.84 19.71
N VAL A 414 4.50 29.54 19.36
CA VAL A 414 3.52 29.05 18.38
C VAL A 414 2.07 29.22 18.86
N LYS A 415 1.82 29.05 20.18
CA LYS A 415 0.51 29.37 20.78
C LYS A 415 0.18 30.85 20.74
N LEU A 416 1.13 31.73 21.06
CA LEU A 416 0.93 33.19 21.01
C LEU A 416 0.64 33.68 19.58
N MET A 417 1.30 33.09 18.59
CA MET A 417 1.02 33.33 17.17
C MET A 417 -0.41 32.91 16.79
N GLY A 418 -0.92 31.83 17.41
CA GLY A 418 -2.17 31.19 17.03
C GLY A 418 -2.06 30.45 15.71
N ALA A 419 -0.89 29.86 15.41
CA ALA A 419 -0.65 29.15 14.16
C ALA A 419 -1.25 27.73 14.19
N PRO A 420 -2.23 27.39 13.31
CA PRO A 420 -2.80 26.04 13.23
C PRO A 420 -1.82 25.01 12.62
N VAL A 421 -0.74 25.45 11.99
CA VAL A 421 0.25 24.59 11.33
C VAL A 421 1.67 25.08 11.56
N ALA A 422 2.59 24.12 11.69
CA ALA A 422 4.03 24.34 11.73
C ALA A 422 4.72 23.59 10.58
N ILE A 423 5.65 24.27 9.91
CA ILE A 423 6.63 23.65 9.01
C ILE A 423 7.93 23.55 9.79
N VAL A 424 8.40 22.33 10.04
CA VAL A 424 9.53 22.04 10.92
C VAL A 424 10.72 21.56 10.10
N GLU A 425 11.86 22.21 10.29
CA GLU A 425 13.12 21.77 9.71
C GLU A 425 13.63 20.48 10.35
N THR A 426 14.26 19.63 9.54
CA THR A 426 15.01 18.43 9.93
C THR A 426 16.20 18.24 8.98
N VAL A 427 17.08 17.28 9.25
CA VAL A 427 18.14 16.85 8.31
C VAL A 427 17.96 15.39 7.91
N PRO A 428 18.36 14.95 6.70
CA PRO A 428 18.28 13.55 6.29
C PRO A 428 19.01 12.57 7.22
N GLU A 429 20.06 13.04 7.90
CA GLU A 429 20.94 12.24 8.75
C GLU A 429 20.28 11.76 10.06
N VAL A 430 19.21 12.42 10.52
CA VAL A 430 18.44 12.02 11.71
C VAL A 430 17.17 11.24 11.39
N ALA A 431 16.75 11.22 10.12
CA ALA A 431 15.52 10.57 9.67
C ALA A 431 15.64 9.04 9.78
N THR A 432 15.08 8.48 10.85
CA THR A 432 15.27 7.08 11.27
C THR A 432 13.94 6.45 11.66
N LYS A 433 13.88 5.11 11.70
CA LYS A 433 12.67 4.37 12.11
C LYS A 433 12.60 4.12 13.63
N SER A 434 13.41 4.80 14.43
CA SER A 434 13.46 4.65 15.89
C SER A 434 12.67 5.74 16.60
N ASP A 435 12.29 5.48 17.86
CA ASP A 435 11.55 6.40 18.72
C ASP A 435 12.36 7.66 19.13
N THR A 436 13.59 7.78 18.64
CA THR A 436 14.54 8.89 18.86
C THR A 436 14.59 9.87 17.69
N ASP A 437 13.84 9.66 16.61
CA ASP A 437 13.75 10.60 15.49
C ASP A 437 12.95 11.86 15.93
N PRO A 438 13.55 13.07 15.87
CA PRO A 438 12.88 14.32 16.22
C PRO A 438 11.54 14.54 15.51
N LYS A 439 11.41 14.05 14.26
CA LYS A 439 10.20 14.14 13.44
C LYS A 439 9.00 13.43 14.08
N HIS A 440 9.22 12.23 14.60
CA HIS A 440 8.16 11.43 15.23
C HIS A 440 7.75 12.02 16.59
N ILE A 441 8.72 12.50 17.35
CA ILE A 441 8.52 13.13 18.66
C ILE A 441 7.78 14.47 18.50
N LEU A 442 8.30 15.40 17.69
CA LEU A 442 7.71 16.75 17.51
C LEU A 442 6.31 16.68 16.92
N ARG A 443 6.06 15.81 15.94
CA ARG A 443 4.70 15.57 15.41
C ARG A 443 3.72 15.20 16.52
N THR A 444 4.13 14.34 17.44
CA THR A 444 3.31 13.92 18.59
C THR A 444 3.09 15.07 19.59
N LEU A 445 4.11 15.90 19.82
CA LEU A 445 4.02 17.05 20.74
C LEU A 445 3.14 18.19 20.20
N PHE A 446 3.30 18.57 18.93
CA PHE A 446 2.43 19.55 18.27
C PHE A 446 0.97 19.07 18.16
N ALA A 447 0.74 17.80 17.87
CA ALA A 447 -0.61 17.22 17.78
C ALA A 447 -1.40 17.31 19.10
N LYS A 448 -0.74 17.21 20.26
CA LYS A 448 -1.36 17.42 21.59
C LYS A 448 -1.94 18.83 21.78
N HIS A 449 -1.55 19.78 20.94
CA HIS A 449 -2.02 21.16 20.97
C HIS A 449 -2.83 21.55 19.72
N GLY A 450 -3.23 20.57 18.90
CA GLY A 450 -4.05 20.80 17.70
C GLY A 450 -3.29 21.45 16.54
N ILE A 451 -1.96 21.46 16.57
CA ILE A 451 -1.11 22.06 15.55
C ILE A 451 -0.66 20.96 14.57
N ALA A 452 -0.96 21.13 13.28
CA ALA A 452 -0.50 20.23 12.24
C ALA A 452 1.00 20.44 11.96
N THR A 453 1.72 19.40 11.51
CA THR A 453 3.16 19.47 11.25
C THR A 453 3.54 18.92 9.88
N GLN A 454 4.24 19.72 9.10
CA GLN A 454 5.02 19.26 7.95
C GLN A 454 6.51 19.37 8.23
N PHE A 455 7.31 18.56 7.53
CA PHE A 455 8.74 18.46 7.77
C PHE A 455 9.51 18.67 6.47
N LEU A 456 10.42 19.65 6.47
CA LEU A 456 11.31 19.94 5.36
C LEU A 456 12.75 19.57 5.75
N PHE A 457 13.48 19.01 4.80
CA PHE A 457 14.92 18.76 4.98
C PHE A 457 15.72 20.00 4.59
N HIS A 458 16.65 20.40 5.45
CA HIS A 458 17.75 21.29 5.08
C HIS A 458 18.65 20.58 4.04
N ILE A 459 19.05 21.29 3.00
CA ILE A 459 19.86 20.74 1.89
C ILE A 459 21.19 21.50 1.85
N THR A 460 22.26 20.85 2.31
CA THR A 460 23.61 21.42 2.21
C THR A 460 24.14 21.35 0.79
N GLU A 461 24.76 22.43 0.31
CA GLU A 461 25.26 22.58 -1.06
C GLU A 461 26.29 21.51 -1.50
N ALA A 462 26.90 20.78 -0.55
CA ALA A 462 27.83 19.69 -0.81
C ALA A 462 27.26 18.56 -1.70
N ARG A 463 25.92 18.40 -1.75
CA ARG A 463 25.26 17.40 -2.61
C ARG A 463 25.08 17.82 -4.07
N SER A 464 25.17 19.11 -4.43
CA SER A 464 25.10 19.51 -5.84
C SER A 464 26.38 19.17 -6.61
N LYS A 465 27.54 19.20 -5.94
CA LYS A 465 28.86 18.96 -6.55
C LYS A 465 29.31 17.49 -6.53
N THR A 466 28.82 16.67 -5.61
CA THR A 466 29.24 15.26 -5.48
C THR A 466 28.62 14.32 -6.53
N ALA A 467 27.60 14.74 -7.26
CA ALA A 467 27.06 13.99 -8.40
C ALA A 467 27.98 13.99 -9.65
N ALA A 468 28.95 14.92 -9.72
CA ALA A 468 29.83 15.11 -10.88
C ALA A 468 31.20 14.38 -10.79
N GLY A 469 31.51 13.74 -9.67
CA GLY A 469 32.87 13.26 -9.37
C GLY A 469 32.95 12.01 -8.49
N ALA A 470 32.48 10.86 -9.01
CA ALA A 470 32.70 9.56 -8.38
C ALA A 470 33.33 8.57 -9.38
N THR A 471 34.66 8.50 -9.39
CA THR A 471 35.43 7.46 -10.09
C THR A 471 35.23 6.12 -9.41
N VAL A 472 34.41 5.24 -10.00
CA VAL A 472 34.28 3.84 -9.54
C VAL A 472 35.32 2.99 -10.25
N SER A 473 36.35 2.59 -9.50
CA SER A 473 37.35 1.60 -9.90
C SER A 473 36.84 0.18 -9.66
N SER A 474 36.35 -0.48 -10.70
CA SER A 474 36.36 -1.94 -10.86
C SER A 474 35.99 -2.26 -12.31
N GLU A 475 36.79 -3.09 -13.00
CA GLU A 475 36.58 -3.42 -14.41
C GLU A 475 35.55 -4.55 -14.59
N PRO A 476 34.47 -4.35 -15.37
CA PRO A 476 33.65 -5.45 -15.89
C PRO A 476 34.16 -5.94 -17.26
N ALA A 477 33.87 -7.20 -17.55
CA ALA A 477 34.34 -7.93 -18.73
C ALA A 477 33.91 -7.33 -20.10
N PRO A 478 34.57 -7.67 -21.23
CA PRO A 478 34.67 -6.78 -22.39
C PRO A 478 33.41 -6.52 -23.24
N MET A 479 32.30 -7.25 -23.05
CA MET A 479 31.16 -7.20 -24.00
C MET A 479 30.18 -6.02 -23.81
N ASP A 480 30.15 -5.34 -22.67
CA ASP A 480 29.22 -4.20 -22.45
C ASP A 480 29.64 -2.88 -23.12
N ARG A 481 30.84 -2.83 -23.72
CA ARG A 481 31.47 -1.57 -24.17
C ARG A 481 30.70 -0.81 -25.27
N LYS A 482 29.87 -1.47 -26.10
CA LYS A 482 29.09 -0.78 -27.16
C LYS A 482 27.78 -0.18 -26.63
N MET A 483 27.02 -0.90 -25.81
CA MET A 483 25.75 -0.38 -25.28
C MET A 483 26.00 0.66 -24.18
N GLY A 484 26.96 0.42 -23.28
CA GLY A 484 27.39 1.39 -22.27
C GLY A 484 27.92 2.70 -22.87
N LYS A 485 28.65 2.67 -24.00
CA LYS A 485 29.07 3.90 -24.71
C LYS A 485 27.89 4.65 -25.34
N ARG A 486 26.88 3.95 -25.87
CA ARG A 486 25.69 4.57 -26.47
C ARG A 486 24.81 5.22 -25.40
N ILE A 487 24.64 4.58 -24.25
CA ILE A 487 23.95 5.12 -23.08
C ILE A 487 24.74 6.30 -22.48
N LYS A 488 26.06 6.18 -22.26
CA LYS A 488 26.89 7.30 -21.79
C LYS A 488 26.87 8.48 -22.76
N LYS A 489 26.84 8.27 -24.08
CA LYS A 489 26.69 9.36 -25.06
C LYS A 489 25.29 10.00 -24.99
N LEU A 490 24.22 9.20 -24.89
CA LEU A 490 22.86 9.73 -24.69
C LEU A 490 22.71 10.51 -23.39
N VAL A 491 23.27 10.02 -22.29
CA VAL A 491 23.29 10.71 -20.99
C VAL A 491 24.14 11.97 -21.05
N ALA A 492 25.32 11.95 -21.68
CA ALA A 492 26.13 13.16 -21.87
C ALA A 492 25.45 14.20 -22.78
N THR A 493 24.78 13.79 -23.85
CA THR A 493 23.97 14.70 -24.69
C THR A 493 22.73 15.21 -23.96
N ARG A 494 22.15 14.43 -23.03
CA ARG A 494 21.02 14.85 -22.19
C ARG A 494 21.47 15.81 -21.09
N LEU A 495 22.62 15.57 -20.45
CA LEU A 495 23.23 16.46 -19.46
C LEU A 495 23.71 17.77 -20.11
N ALA A 496 24.27 17.72 -21.32
CA ALA A 496 24.59 18.92 -22.09
C ALA A 496 23.32 19.72 -22.46
N LYS A 497 22.20 19.05 -22.75
CA LYS A 497 20.88 19.68 -22.93
C LYS A 497 20.16 20.07 -21.62
N GLN A 498 20.66 19.66 -20.46
CA GLN A 498 20.17 20.08 -19.14
C GLN A 498 21.08 21.12 -18.49
N GLY A 499 22.13 21.56 -19.20
CA GLY A 499 23.03 22.64 -18.77
C GLY A 499 22.59 24.03 -19.24
N GLU A 500 21.51 24.12 -20.02
CA GLU A 500 20.96 25.37 -20.54
C GLU A 500 19.52 25.52 -20.02
N GLU A 501 19.36 26.41 -19.03
CA GLU A 501 18.13 27.05 -18.54
C GLU A 501 16.93 26.15 -18.14
N GLU A 502 16.98 25.60 -16.91
CA GLU A 502 15.80 25.38 -16.08
C GLU A 502 16.22 25.45 -14.60
N ASP A 503 15.72 26.44 -13.84
CA ASP A 503 15.98 26.55 -12.39
C ASP A 503 15.42 25.31 -11.68
N ALA A 504 16.23 24.71 -10.79
CA ALA A 504 15.90 23.43 -10.16
C ALA A 504 14.72 23.53 -9.18
N ILE A 505 13.50 23.27 -9.67
CA ILE A 505 12.24 23.35 -8.93
C ILE A 505 12.30 22.56 -7.61
N ASP A 506 12.10 23.25 -6.48
CA ASP A 506 12.14 22.69 -5.12
C ASP A 506 10.84 21.96 -4.74
N TYR A 507 10.61 20.82 -5.38
CA TYR A 507 9.47 19.94 -5.10
C TYR A 507 9.28 19.59 -3.60
N PRO A 508 10.32 19.37 -2.78
CA PRO A 508 10.16 19.21 -1.34
C PRO A 508 9.49 20.41 -0.65
N ALA A 509 9.94 21.63 -0.92
CA ALA A 509 9.32 22.84 -0.35
C ALA A 509 7.88 23.03 -0.86
N ILE A 510 7.64 22.81 -2.16
CA ILE A 510 6.31 22.88 -2.78
C ILE A 510 5.33 21.93 -2.08
N ASN A 511 5.68 20.64 -1.97
CA ASN A 511 4.81 19.65 -1.35
C ASN A 511 4.62 19.91 0.15
N GLY A 512 5.68 20.26 0.88
CA GLY A 512 5.59 20.55 2.32
C GLY A 512 4.73 21.78 2.62
N PHE A 513 4.78 22.82 1.78
CA PHE A 513 3.93 24.00 1.91
C PHE A 513 2.48 23.72 1.52
N LEU A 514 2.24 22.99 0.42
CA LEU A 514 0.91 22.56 0.00
C LEU A 514 0.22 21.69 1.05
N ASP A 515 0.93 20.72 1.63
CA ASP A 515 0.39 19.85 2.68
C ASP A 515 0.24 20.58 4.01
N ALA A 516 1.00 21.66 4.26
CA ALA A 516 0.75 22.57 5.38
C ALA A 516 -0.56 23.33 5.18
N ILE A 517 -0.78 23.95 4.01
CA ILE A 517 -2.04 24.62 3.66
C ILE A 517 -3.23 23.65 3.73
N ARG A 518 -3.13 22.46 3.13
CA ARG A 518 -4.17 21.41 3.20
C ARG A 518 -4.52 21.03 4.64
N SER A 519 -3.52 20.93 5.52
CA SER A 519 -3.74 20.58 6.93
C SER A 519 -4.53 21.63 7.73
N THR A 520 -4.63 22.87 7.23
CA THR A 520 -5.49 23.91 7.82
C THR A 520 -6.94 23.86 7.31
N GLY A 521 -7.24 22.99 6.34
CA GLY A 521 -8.56 22.88 5.71
C GLY A 521 -8.80 23.84 4.54
N TYR A 522 -7.82 24.67 4.15
CA TYR A 522 -7.94 25.61 3.02
C TYR A 522 -8.02 24.90 1.66
N ALA A 523 -7.37 23.74 1.53
CA ALA A 523 -7.35 22.95 0.30
C ALA A 523 -7.72 21.47 0.58
N PRO A 524 -8.50 20.81 -0.30
CA PRO A 524 -9.05 21.34 -1.55
C PRO A 524 -10.17 22.37 -1.30
N GLN A 525 -10.22 23.41 -2.13
CA GLN A 525 -11.36 24.34 -2.13
C GLN A 525 -12.65 23.60 -2.55
N PRO A 526 -13.84 24.05 -2.11
CA PRO A 526 -15.11 23.44 -2.51
C PRO A 526 -15.25 23.41 -4.04
N LEU A 527 -15.72 22.29 -4.58
CA LEU A 527 -16.11 22.19 -5.99
C LEU A 527 -17.17 23.27 -6.29
N GLN A 528 -16.99 24.03 -7.38
CA GLN A 528 -17.99 25.00 -7.82
C GLN A 528 -19.32 24.27 -8.14
N SER A 529 -20.34 24.61 -7.37
CA SER A 529 -21.74 24.11 -7.44
C SER A 529 -21.93 22.59 -7.55
N VAL A 530 -22.25 21.95 -6.41
CA VAL A 530 -23.09 20.73 -6.40
C VAL A 530 -24.34 21.00 -5.57
N SER A 531 -25.48 21.12 -6.22
CA SER A 531 -26.78 21.31 -5.57
C SER A 531 -27.24 20.02 -4.87
N GLY A 532 -27.82 20.11 -3.66
CA GLY A 532 -28.61 19.01 -3.08
C GLY A 532 -27.98 18.13 -1.98
N VAL A 533 -26.81 18.49 -1.44
CA VAL A 533 -26.22 17.82 -0.26
C VAL A 533 -26.84 18.35 1.06
N PRO A 534 -27.37 17.49 1.96
CA PRO A 534 -27.90 17.89 3.28
C PRO A 534 -26.82 18.30 4.32
N GLU A 535 -27.22 19.10 5.31
CA GLU A 535 -26.32 19.65 6.35
C GLU A 535 -25.70 18.60 7.28
N ASP A 536 -26.37 17.48 7.48
CA ASP A 536 -25.90 16.34 8.24
C ASP A 536 -25.04 15.40 7.37
N THR A 537 -24.48 15.86 6.24
CA THR A 537 -23.65 15.05 5.32
C THR A 537 -22.16 15.14 5.60
N ILE A 538 -21.48 14.05 5.26
CA ILE A 538 -20.35 13.57 6.01
C ILE A 538 -19.47 12.83 4.90
N VAL A 539 -18.22 13.24 4.52
CA VAL A 539 -17.36 12.86 3.34
C VAL A 539 -15.83 12.58 3.59
N LEU A 540 -15.24 11.38 3.31
CA LEU A 540 -13.84 11.00 3.73
C LEU A 540 -12.76 11.17 2.66
N SER A 541 -13.15 11.08 1.40
CA SER A 541 -12.23 11.03 0.26
C SER A 541 -12.68 12.05 -0.76
N ILE A 542 -11.74 12.89 -1.21
CA ILE A 542 -11.94 13.79 -2.34
C ILE A 542 -11.01 13.28 -3.43
N TYR A 543 -11.59 12.81 -4.54
CA TYR A 543 -10.82 12.42 -5.72
C TYR A 543 -10.61 13.67 -6.57
N LEU A 544 -9.36 14.12 -6.69
CA LEU A 544 -8.98 15.13 -7.67
C LEU A 544 -8.78 14.42 -9.00
N ASP A 545 -9.71 14.63 -9.93
CA ASP A 545 -9.55 14.14 -11.29
C ASP A 545 -8.46 14.97 -11.98
N HIS A 546 -7.56 14.32 -12.73
CA HIS A 546 -6.60 15.05 -13.53
C HIS A 546 -7.34 15.58 -14.76
N ILE A 547 -7.82 16.83 -14.68
CA ILE A 547 -8.22 17.61 -15.85
C ILE A 547 -6.97 17.83 -16.69
N ARG A 548 -6.65 16.85 -17.53
CA ARG A 548 -5.84 17.09 -18.73
C ARG A 548 -6.71 17.94 -19.63
N HIS A 549 -6.42 19.24 -19.67
CA HIS A 549 -6.88 20.05 -20.78
C HIS A 549 -6.43 19.36 -22.07
N GLN A 550 -7.41 18.97 -22.88
CA GLN A 550 -7.18 18.84 -24.30
C GLN A 550 -6.84 20.25 -24.80
N GLY A 551 -5.77 20.35 -25.59
CA GLY A 551 -5.51 21.55 -26.39
C GLY A 551 -6.46 21.60 -27.57
#